data_AF-A0A0Q4RK52-F1
#
_entry.id   AF-A0A0Q4RK52-F1
#
_cell.length_a   1.000
_cell.length_b   1.000
_cell.length_c   1.000
_cell.angle_alpha   90.00
_cell.angle_beta   90.00
_cell.angle_gamma   90.00
#
_symmetry.space_group_name_H-M   'P 1'
#
loop_
_entity.id
_entity.type
_entity.pdbx_description
1 polymer ?
#
loop_
_entity_poly.entity_id
_entity_poly.type
_entity_poly.pdbx_seq_one_letter_code
_entity_poly.pdbx_strand_id
1 'polypeptide(L)'
;MPGFTIQQPSRENSLILDEGPQKISKQVVIDLGMASLQAIGSDHICKVCISNSGSCCSGCRHLSDRVGCQRRNTSCTAWLCGFIKYVLYETGYLQQWNDFWEQVPGQDFRVDYTPDSFSIHHSLKLPNMRSLSEALAADLQELAQTHIAIGFILTLREKLDKNIDQFMFYHDEPAKQARIRKRIEFLSLPFERFHLALHDFMEKRSALTDEKDGLSS
;
A
#
# COMPACT_ATOMS: atom_id res chain seq x y z
N MET A 1 -39.33 44.48 -11.20
CA MET A 1 -38.25 44.07 -10.29
C MET A 1 -38.00 42.59 -10.55
N PRO A 2 -36.90 42.24 -11.24
CA PRO A 2 -36.67 40.91 -11.78
C PRO A 2 -36.23 39.90 -10.70
N GLY A 3 -36.69 38.65 -10.87
CA GLY A 3 -36.53 37.54 -9.93
C GLY A 3 -35.14 36.94 -9.90
N PHE A 4 -34.77 36.43 -8.74
CA PHE A 4 -33.53 35.71 -8.49
C PHE A 4 -33.70 34.22 -8.84
N THR A 5 -33.06 33.80 -9.92
CA THR A 5 -32.88 32.38 -10.26
C THR A 5 -31.71 31.82 -9.46
N ILE A 6 -31.96 30.77 -8.70
CA ILE A 6 -30.95 29.98 -7.98
C ILE A 6 -30.21 29.12 -9.00
N GLN A 7 -28.91 29.39 -9.20
CA GLN A 7 -28.02 28.51 -9.95
C GLN A 7 -27.45 27.43 -9.00
N GLN A 8 -27.76 26.18 -9.30
CA GLN A 8 -27.08 25.00 -8.74
C GLN A 8 -25.63 24.96 -9.27
N PRO A 9 -24.61 24.71 -8.44
CA PRO A 9 -23.29 24.37 -8.95
C PRO A 9 -23.30 22.93 -9.44
N SER A 10 -23.15 22.80 -10.76
CA SER A 10 -22.95 21.57 -11.51
C SER A 10 -21.69 20.82 -11.05
N ARG A 11 -21.85 19.50 -10.90
CA ARG A 11 -20.79 18.50 -10.83
C ARG A 11 -19.90 18.61 -12.06
N GLU A 12 -18.60 18.84 -11.86
CA GLU A 12 -17.47 18.36 -12.67
C GLU A 12 -16.16 18.95 -12.11
N ASN A 13 -15.70 18.40 -10.98
CA ASN A 13 -14.31 18.58 -10.54
C ASN A 13 -13.46 17.47 -11.16
N SER A 14 -13.26 17.55 -12.47
CA SER A 14 -12.16 16.87 -13.14
C SER A 14 -10.88 17.61 -12.77
N LEU A 15 -10.24 17.20 -11.68
CA LEU A 15 -8.90 17.67 -11.31
C LEU A 15 -7.88 17.14 -12.31
N ILE A 16 -7.77 17.82 -13.45
CA ILE A 16 -6.54 17.81 -14.24
C ILE A 16 -5.51 18.57 -13.40
N LEU A 17 -4.60 17.82 -12.78
CA LEU A 17 -3.49 18.39 -12.00
C LEU A 17 -2.34 18.66 -12.96
N ASP A 18 -2.02 19.94 -13.06
CA ASP A 18 -0.83 20.52 -13.67
C ASP A 18 0.45 19.84 -13.16
N GLU A 19 1.36 19.43 -14.06
CA GLU A 19 2.64 18.75 -13.74
C GLU A 19 3.68 19.74 -13.21
N GLY A 20 3.35 20.46 -12.14
CA GLY A 20 4.24 21.38 -11.44
C GLY A 20 4.59 20.87 -10.03
N PRO A 21 5.77 21.22 -9.48
CA PRO A 21 6.08 20.96 -8.09
C PRO A 21 5.02 21.58 -7.17
N GLN A 22 4.30 20.74 -6.44
CA GLN A 22 3.30 21.17 -5.47
C GLN A 22 3.95 21.29 -4.09
N LYS A 23 3.87 22.48 -3.48
CA LYS A 23 4.25 22.66 -2.08
C LYS A 23 3.22 21.98 -1.17
N ILE A 24 3.68 21.08 -0.31
CA ILE A 24 2.83 20.30 0.59
C ILE A 24 3.37 20.38 2.02
N SER A 25 2.49 20.24 3.01
CA SER A 25 2.90 20.17 4.41
C SER A 25 3.17 18.72 4.84
N LYS A 26 4.03 18.56 5.84
CA LYS A 26 4.32 17.27 6.46
C LYS A 26 3.05 16.54 6.92
N GLN A 27 2.13 17.24 7.58
CA GLN A 27 0.92 16.64 8.10
C GLN A 27 0.03 16.10 6.97
N VAL A 28 -0.12 16.84 5.87
CA VAL A 28 -0.90 16.40 4.71
C VAL A 28 -0.30 15.13 4.10
N VAL A 29 1.04 15.00 4.04
CA VAL A 29 1.71 13.80 3.53
C VAL A 29 1.47 12.59 4.44
N ILE A 30 1.53 12.79 5.77
CA ILE A 30 1.19 11.74 6.73
C ILE A 30 -0.27 11.31 6.56
N ASP A 31 -1.20 12.26 6.46
CA ASP A 31 -2.62 11.99 6.29
C ASP A 31 -2.92 11.26 4.97
N LEU A 32 -2.27 11.66 3.88
CA LEU A 32 -2.37 10.99 2.58
C LEU A 32 -1.86 9.55 2.64
N GLY A 33 -0.70 9.34 3.26
CA GLY A 33 -0.14 8.01 3.45
C GLY A 33 -1.01 7.12 4.33
N MET A 34 -1.60 7.68 5.39
CA MET A 34 -2.54 6.97 6.26
C MET A 34 -3.83 6.60 5.53
N ALA A 35 -4.41 7.52 4.75
CA ALA A 35 -5.57 7.25 3.91
C ALA A 35 -5.27 6.17 2.87
N SER A 36 -4.08 6.19 2.28
CA SER A 36 -3.63 5.16 1.32
C SER A 36 -3.49 3.80 1.99
N LEU A 37 -2.90 3.71 3.18
CA LEU A 37 -2.82 2.47 3.97
C LEU A 37 -4.19 1.93 4.38
N GLN A 38 -5.16 2.82 4.64
CA GLN A 38 -6.54 2.44 4.91
C GLN A 38 -7.25 1.93 3.65
N ALA A 39 -7.02 2.57 2.50
CA ALA A 39 -7.56 2.14 1.21
C ALA A 39 -6.98 0.79 0.77
N ILE A 40 -5.71 0.51 1.11
CA ILE A 40 -5.11 -0.82 0.90
C ILE A 40 -5.78 -1.87 1.82
N GLY A 41 -6.25 -1.47 3.00
CA GLY A 41 -6.80 -2.39 4.01
C GLY A 41 -5.75 -2.92 4.99
N SER A 42 -4.72 -2.11 5.27
CA SER A 42 -3.62 -2.48 6.18
C SER A 42 -4.08 -2.94 7.56
N ASP A 43 -5.24 -2.47 8.04
CA ASP A 43 -5.85 -2.85 9.30
C ASP A 43 -6.16 -4.36 9.40
N HIS A 44 -6.62 -4.97 8.31
CA HIS A 44 -6.92 -6.41 8.26
C HIS A 44 -5.65 -7.26 8.45
N ILE A 45 -4.58 -6.90 7.73
CA ILE A 45 -3.29 -7.60 7.79
C ILE A 45 -2.61 -7.35 9.15
N CYS A 46 -2.61 -6.10 9.62
CA CYS A 46 -2.02 -5.73 10.91
C CYS A 46 -2.65 -6.50 12.07
N LYS A 47 -3.98 -6.70 12.06
CA LYS A 47 -4.68 -7.48 13.09
C LYS A 47 -4.11 -8.89 13.20
N VAL A 48 -3.94 -9.59 12.08
CA VAL A 48 -3.36 -10.94 12.05
C VAL A 48 -1.91 -10.92 12.55
N CYS A 49 -1.11 -9.97 12.09
CA CYS A 49 0.30 -9.88 12.47
C CYS A 49 0.46 -9.59 13.97
N ILE A 50 -0.31 -8.66 14.55
CA ILE A 50 -0.26 -8.32 15.97
C ILE A 50 -0.66 -9.52 16.84
N SER A 51 -1.72 -10.23 16.47
CA SER A 51 -2.16 -11.44 17.18
C SER A 51 -1.13 -12.57 17.17
N ASN A 52 -0.21 -12.57 16.21
CA ASN A 52 0.83 -13.60 16.04
C ASN A 52 2.24 -13.10 16.40
N SER A 53 2.35 -12.09 17.29
CA SER A 53 3.62 -11.48 17.72
C SER A 53 4.51 -10.93 16.59
N GLY A 54 3.91 -10.64 15.44
CA GLY A 54 4.56 -10.16 14.23
C GLY A 54 4.29 -8.68 13.95
N SER A 55 4.12 -7.84 14.97
CA SER A 55 3.93 -6.39 14.75
C SER A 55 5.16 -5.77 14.08
N CYS A 56 4.99 -5.09 12.95
CA CYS A 56 6.07 -4.32 12.31
C CYS A 56 6.53 -3.11 13.15
N CYS A 57 5.70 -2.68 14.10
CA CYS A 57 6.00 -1.60 15.03
C CYS A 57 6.62 -2.10 16.35
N SER A 58 7.02 -3.38 16.44
CA SER A 58 7.56 -3.94 17.69
C SER A 58 8.74 -3.10 18.22
N GLY A 59 8.67 -2.75 19.51
CA GLY A 59 9.63 -1.87 20.19
C GLY A 59 9.40 -0.36 19.98
N CYS A 60 8.36 0.06 19.27
CA CYS A 60 8.00 1.47 19.16
C CYS A 60 7.26 1.95 20.41
N ARG A 61 7.69 3.08 21.01
CA ARG A 61 7.02 3.71 22.17
C ARG A 61 5.57 4.14 21.89
N HIS A 62 5.20 4.26 20.62
CA HIS A 62 3.87 4.62 20.17
C HIS A 62 3.02 3.40 19.80
N LEU A 63 3.56 2.17 19.89
CA LEU A 63 2.80 0.95 19.72
C LEU A 63 2.04 0.64 21.02
N SER A 64 0.72 0.54 20.94
CA SER A 64 -0.11 0.01 22.03
C SER A 64 -0.45 -1.45 21.75
N ASP A 65 -0.28 -2.29 22.76
CA ASP A 65 -0.54 -3.74 22.65
C ASP A 65 -1.96 -4.01 22.20
N ARG A 66 -2.10 -4.88 21.18
CA ARG A 66 -3.38 -5.28 20.57
C ARG A 66 -4.20 -4.17 19.92
N VAL A 67 -3.79 -2.89 20.03
CA VAL A 67 -4.42 -1.74 19.37
C VAL A 67 -3.64 -1.34 18.12
N GLY A 68 -2.31 -1.35 18.17
CA GLY A 68 -1.45 -0.89 17.08
C GLY A 68 -0.82 0.49 17.34
N CYS A 69 -0.22 1.06 16.30
CA CYS A 69 0.51 2.34 16.39
C CYS A 69 -0.44 3.51 16.64
N GLN A 70 -0.17 4.30 17.69
CA GLN A 70 -0.95 5.46 18.12
C GLN A 70 -0.47 6.78 17.51
N ARG A 71 0.73 6.79 16.93
CA ARG A 71 1.32 8.00 16.31
C ARG A 71 2.24 7.59 15.18
N ARG A 72 1.76 7.67 13.94
CA ARG A 72 2.60 7.55 12.76
C ARG A 72 3.28 8.87 12.45
N ASN A 73 4.49 8.76 11.94
CA ASN A 73 5.28 9.86 11.39
C ASN A 73 5.53 9.55 9.91
N THR A 74 6.24 10.41 9.18
CA THR A 74 6.51 10.21 7.75
C THR A 74 7.14 8.83 7.49
N SER A 75 8.22 8.50 8.20
CA SER A 75 8.99 7.26 8.00
C SER A 75 8.19 5.99 8.30
N CYS A 76 7.37 5.98 9.36
CA CYS A 76 6.48 4.86 9.69
C CYS A 76 5.30 4.72 8.74
N THR A 77 4.99 5.76 7.97
CA THR A 77 3.93 5.73 6.97
C THR A 77 4.46 5.23 5.64
N ALA A 78 5.68 5.60 5.27
CA ALA A 78 6.36 5.16 4.06
C ALA A 78 6.77 3.69 4.05
N TRP A 79 7.22 3.17 5.20
CA TRP A 79 7.73 1.80 5.27
C TRP A 79 6.61 0.77 5.28
N LEU A 80 6.54 -0.02 4.20
CA LEU A 80 5.59 -1.12 4.07
C LEU A 80 6.12 -2.39 4.74
N CYS A 81 5.24 -3.11 5.44
CA CYS A 81 5.58 -4.48 5.83
C CYS A 81 5.47 -5.41 4.60
N GLY A 82 6.16 -6.55 4.65
CA GLY A 82 6.22 -7.49 3.51
C GLY A 82 4.85 -7.91 2.94
N PHE A 83 3.81 -8.03 3.76
CA PHE A 83 2.46 -8.37 3.27
C PHE A 83 1.78 -7.21 2.54
N ILE A 84 1.87 -5.98 3.06
CA ILE A 84 1.31 -4.81 2.35
C ILE A 84 2.11 -4.56 1.07
N LYS A 85 3.45 -4.71 1.14
CA LYS A 85 4.34 -4.65 -0.01
C LYS A 85 3.95 -5.69 -1.06
N TYR A 86 3.58 -6.90 -0.63
CA TYR A 86 3.09 -7.96 -1.51
C TYR A 86 1.77 -7.61 -2.22
N VAL A 87 0.79 -7.03 -1.51
CA VAL A 87 -0.46 -6.54 -2.15
C VAL A 87 -0.16 -5.51 -3.23
N LEU A 88 0.72 -4.54 -2.96
CA LEU A 88 1.09 -3.52 -3.96
C LEU A 88 1.93 -4.09 -5.10
N TYR A 89 2.76 -5.11 -4.83
CA TYR A 89 3.53 -5.82 -5.84
C TYR A 89 2.61 -6.52 -6.86
N GLU A 90 1.67 -7.35 -6.37
CA GLU A 90 0.75 -8.11 -7.23
C GLU A 90 -0.22 -7.23 -8.01
N THR A 91 -0.61 -6.10 -7.43
CA THR A 91 -1.49 -5.13 -8.10
C THR A 91 -0.74 -4.15 -9.01
N GLY A 92 0.60 -4.15 -9.01
CA GLY A 92 1.42 -3.27 -9.84
C GLY A 92 1.52 -1.81 -9.34
N TYR A 93 1.10 -1.52 -8.11
CA TYR A 93 1.14 -0.17 -7.51
C TYR A 93 2.38 0.09 -6.65
N LEU A 94 3.26 -0.90 -6.49
CA LEU A 94 4.45 -0.76 -5.64
C LEU A 94 5.42 0.32 -6.14
N GLN A 95 5.63 0.43 -7.45
CA GLN A 95 6.51 1.47 -8.01
C GLN A 95 5.98 2.86 -7.69
N GLN A 96 4.68 3.11 -7.93
CA GLN A 96 4.04 4.39 -7.61
C GLN A 96 4.17 4.75 -6.12
N TRP A 97 4.03 3.76 -5.23
CA TRP A 97 4.27 3.97 -3.81
C TRP A 97 5.71 4.41 -3.54
N ASN A 98 6.69 3.72 -4.12
CA ASN A 98 8.10 4.03 -3.94
C ASN A 98 8.45 5.42 -4.49
N ASP A 99 8.01 5.75 -5.71
CA ASP A 99 8.25 7.06 -6.35
C ASP A 99 7.69 8.20 -5.51
N PHE A 100 6.49 8.01 -4.94
CA PHE A 100 5.88 9.01 -4.07
C PHE A 100 6.67 9.24 -2.78
N TRP A 101 7.22 8.20 -2.17
CA TRP A 101 7.95 8.33 -0.92
C TRP A 101 9.42 8.72 -1.13
N GLU A 102 10.03 8.44 -2.28
CA GLU A 102 11.41 8.84 -2.58
C GLU A 102 11.60 10.37 -2.57
N GLN A 103 10.60 11.12 -3.04
CA GLN A 103 10.60 12.59 -3.02
C GLN A 103 10.40 13.19 -1.62
N VAL A 104 10.02 12.41 -0.61
CA VAL A 104 9.74 12.93 0.74
C VAL A 104 11.04 12.99 1.56
N PRO A 105 11.55 14.19 1.91
CA PRO A 105 12.85 14.31 2.57
C PRO A 105 12.81 13.95 4.06
N GLY A 106 13.98 13.68 4.64
CA GLY A 106 14.16 13.53 6.08
C GLY A 106 13.58 12.24 6.67
N GLN A 107 13.25 11.25 5.84
CA GLN A 107 12.89 9.91 6.29
C GLN A 107 14.14 9.15 6.75
N ASP A 108 14.03 8.46 7.88
CA ASP A 108 15.08 7.60 8.42
C ASP A 108 14.43 6.42 9.18
N PHE A 109 15.21 5.40 9.52
CA PHE A 109 14.72 4.21 10.22
C PHE A 109 14.12 4.58 11.58
N ARG A 110 12.78 4.61 11.63
CA ARG A 110 11.98 4.97 12.82
C ARG A 110 12.19 6.40 13.33
N VAL A 111 12.88 7.25 12.58
CA VAL A 111 13.08 8.67 12.89
C VAL A 111 12.57 9.51 11.74
N ASP A 112 11.99 10.66 12.06
CA ASP A 112 11.36 11.55 11.08
C ASP A 112 11.90 12.98 11.28
N TYR A 113 12.76 13.37 10.34
CA TYR A 113 13.33 14.70 10.17
C TYR A 113 12.68 15.47 9.01
N THR A 114 11.53 15.02 8.52
CA THR A 114 10.83 15.69 7.42
C THR A 114 10.50 17.13 7.83
N PRO A 115 10.89 18.14 7.02
CA PRO A 115 10.56 19.54 7.25
C PRO A 115 9.05 19.78 7.27
N ASP A 116 8.61 20.87 7.89
CA ASP A 116 7.17 21.20 7.99
C ASP A 116 6.49 21.38 6.62
N SER A 117 7.25 21.80 5.60
CA SER A 117 6.79 21.86 4.20
C SER A 117 7.92 21.60 3.21
N PHE A 118 7.58 21.00 2.07
CA PHE A 118 8.49 20.68 0.97
C PHE A 118 7.70 20.55 -0.35
N SER A 119 8.38 20.33 -1.47
CA SER A 119 7.75 20.18 -2.79
C SER A 119 7.67 18.71 -3.19
N ILE A 120 6.57 18.32 -3.81
CA ILE A 120 6.37 17.00 -4.42
C ILE A 120 6.04 17.13 -5.91
N HIS A 121 6.41 16.11 -6.68
CA HIS A 121 6.19 16.01 -8.12
C HIS A 121 5.20 14.90 -8.47
N HIS A 122 5.20 13.82 -7.69
CA HIS A 122 4.33 12.67 -7.89
C HIS A 122 3.20 12.67 -6.86
N SER A 123 1.97 12.41 -7.32
CA SER A 123 0.82 12.19 -6.44
C SER A 123 0.62 10.71 -6.15
N LEU A 124 0.34 10.35 -4.90
CA LEU A 124 -0.07 8.99 -4.55
C LEU A 124 -1.56 8.79 -4.80
N LYS A 125 -1.92 7.96 -5.77
CA LYS A 125 -3.30 7.62 -6.10
C LYS A 125 -3.45 6.11 -6.18
N LEU A 126 -3.93 5.52 -5.09
CA LEU A 126 -4.19 4.09 -5.01
C LEU A 126 -5.70 3.81 -5.06
N PRO A 127 -6.16 2.80 -5.80
CA PRO A 127 -7.53 2.33 -5.70
C PRO A 127 -7.79 1.68 -4.34
N ASN A 128 -9.06 1.49 -4.02
CA ASN A 128 -9.44 0.70 -2.85
C ASN A 128 -9.10 -0.78 -3.11
N MET A 129 -8.26 -1.36 -2.25
CA MET A 129 -7.82 -2.75 -2.30
C MET A 129 -8.19 -3.50 -1.01
N ARG A 130 -9.13 -2.97 -0.20
CA ARG A 130 -9.46 -3.55 1.11
C ARG A 130 -9.87 -5.01 1.01
N SER A 131 -10.64 -5.39 -0.01
CA SER A 131 -11.06 -6.77 -0.25
C SER A 131 -9.87 -7.71 -0.48
N LEU A 132 -8.79 -7.25 -1.12
CA LEU A 132 -7.56 -8.03 -1.29
C LEU A 132 -6.89 -8.28 0.05
N SER A 133 -6.73 -7.23 0.87
CA SER A 133 -6.13 -7.33 2.19
C SER A 133 -6.99 -8.15 3.17
N GLU A 134 -8.32 -8.10 3.04
CA GLU A 134 -9.25 -8.96 3.78
C GLU A 134 -9.06 -10.44 3.43
N ALA A 135 -8.98 -10.76 2.13
CA ALA A 135 -8.76 -12.11 1.65
C ALA A 135 -7.39 -12.65 2.09
N LEU A 136 -6.33 -11.85 1.95
CA LEU A 136 -5.00 -12.20 2.43
C LEU A 136 -4.97 -12.39 3.95
N ALA A 137 -5.67 -11.55 4.71
CA ALA A 137 -5.76 -11.69 6.16
C ALA A 137 -6.43 -13.01 6.56
N ALA A 138 -7.48 -13.44 5.84
CA ALA A 138 -8.13 -14.73 6.06
C ALA A 138 -7.16 -15.90 5.82
N ASP A 139 -6.40 -15.88 4.71
CA ASP A 139 -5.41 -16.90 4.41
C ASP A 139 -4.28 -16.94 5.46
N LEU A 140 -3.78 -15.77 5.87
CA LEU A 140 -2.78 -15.66 6.93
C LEU A 140 -3.29 -16.17 8.28
N GLN A 141 -4.57 -15.96 8.58
CA GLN A 141 -5.18 -16.45 9.81
C GLN A 141 -5.32 -17.98 9.82
N GLU A 142 -5.67 -18.58 8.67
CA GLU A 142 -5.70 -20.04 8.50
C GLU A 142 -4.29 -20.65 8.59
N LEU A 143 -3.30 -20.01 7.94
CA LEU A 143 -1.90 -20.43 8.04
C LEU A 143 -1.36 -20.37 9.46
N ALA A 144 -1.73 -19.34 10.22
CA ALA A 144 -1.33 -19.20 11.62
C ALA A 144 -1.91 -20.30 12.52
N GLN A 145 -3.08 -20.85 12.17
CA GLN A 145 -3.71 -21.95 12.91
C GLN A 145 -3.14 -23.32 12.54
N THR A 146 -2.74 -23.50 11.29
CA THR A 146 -2.23 -24.78 10.77
C THR A 146 -0.73 -24.97 11.00
N HIS A 147 0.05 -23.89 11.08
CA HIS A 147 1.48 -23.94 11.40
C HIS A 147 1.77 -23.66 12.87
N ILE A 148 2.22 -24.70 13.59
CA ILE A 148 2.51 -24.66 15.03
C ILE A 148 3.81 -23.88 15.37
N ALA A 149 4.66 -23.62 14.38
CA ALA A 149 5.93 -22.94 14.60
C ALA A 149 5.73 -21.46 14.98
N ILE A 150 6.12 -21.11 16.22
CA ILE A 150 6.14 -19.73 16.70
C ILE A 150 6.96 -18.87 15.74
N GLY A 151 6.39 -17.73 15.32
CA GLY A 151 7.06 -16.79 14.42
C GLY A 151 6.99 -17.16 12.93
N PHE A 152 6.19 -18.17 12.54
CA PHE A 152 5.98 -18.51 11.12
C PHE A 152 5.49 -17.30 10.30
N ILE A 153 4.43 -16.63 10.75
CA ILE A 153 3.88 -15.43 10.07
C ILE A 153 4.92 -14.32 9.96
N LEU A 154 5.71 -14.11 11.01
CA LEU A 154 6.81 -13.14 11.02
C LEU A 154 7.86 -13.49 9.97
N THR A 155 8.29 -14.75 9.92
CA THR A 155 9.29 -15.24 8.96
C THR A 155 8.78 -15.16 7.52
N LEU A 156 7.51 -15.51 7.28
CA LEU A 156 6.89 -15.43 5.95
C LEU A 156 6.86 -13.97 5.47
N ARG A 157 6.43 -13.05 6.33
CA ARG A 157 6.43 -11.61 6.05
C ARG A 157 7.82 -11.10 5.66
N GLU A 158 8.85 -11.45 6.43
CA GLU A 158 10.23 -11.02 6.17
C GLU A 158 10.81 -11.64 4.89
N LYS A 159 10.47 -12.90 4.59
CA LYS A 159 10.86 -13.54 3.33
C LYS A 159 10.21 -12.87 2.13
N LEU A 160 8.92 -12.53 2.20
CA LEU A 160 8.25 -11.79 1.13
C LEU A 160 8.89 -10.41 0.95
N ASP A 161 9.05 -9.66 2.04
CA ASP A 161 9.67 -8.34 2.04
C ASP A 161 11.02 -8.34 1.31
N LYS A 162 11.92 -9.24 1.72
CA LYS A 162 13.25 -9.39 1.13
C LYS A 162 13.22 -9.79 -0.34
N ASN A 163 12.35 -10.72 -0.72
CA ASN A 163 12.28 -11.13 -2.13
C ASN A 163 11.74 -10.00 -3.01
N ILE A 164 10.76 -9.23 -2.53
CA ILE A 164 10.25 -8.08 -3.28
C ILE A 164 11.31 -6.98 -3.41
N ASP A 165 12.06 -6.66 -2.34
CA ASP A 165 13.16 -5.71 -2.42
C ASP A 165 14.22 -6.14 -3.43
N GLN A 166 14.57 -7.43 -3.44
CA GLN A 166 15.48 -8.00 -4.43
C GLN A 166 14.90 -7.93 -5.86
N PHE A 167 13.60 -8.18 -6.02
CA PHE A 167 12.94 -8.10 -7.33
C PHE A 167 13.03 -6.69 -7.91
N MET A 168 12.79 -5.67 -7.07
CA MET A 168 12.88 -4.25 -7.46
C MET A 168 14.33 -3.85 -7.75
N PHE A 169 15.28 -4.29 -6.93
CA PHE A 169 16.70 -3.99 -7.11
C PHE A 169 17.24 -4.50 -8.46
N TYR A 170 16.88 -5.74 -8.84
CA TYR A 170 17.35 -6.36 -10.07
C TYR A 170 16.50 -6.03 -11.31
N HIS A 171 15.88 -4.84 -11.39
CA HIS A 171 15.01 -4.45 -12.50
C HIS A 171 15.66 -4.56 -13.90
N ASP A 172 16.97 -4.34 -14.01
CA ASP A 172 17.72 -4.46 -15.26
C ASP A 172 18.21 -5.89 -15.57
N GLU A 173 17.90 -6.88 -14.71
CA GLU A 173 18.37 -8.26 -14.85
C GLU A 173 17.19 -9.26 -14.92
N PRO A 174 16.54 -9.42 -16.09
CA PRO A 174 15.31 -10.21 -16.24
C PRO A 174 15.44 -11.66 -15.76
N ALA A 175 16.61 -12.28 -15.98
CA ALA A 175 16.88 -13.64 -15.53
C ALA A 175 16.88 -13.78 -14.00
N LYS A 176 17.35 -12.75 -13.27
CA LYS A 176 17.30 -12.71 -11.80
C LYS A 176 15.87 -12.42 -11.33
N GLN A 177 15.19 -11.46 -11.95
CA GLN A 177 13.79 -11.17 -11.62
C GLN A 177 12.89 -12.39 -11.78
N ALA A 178 13.05 -13.16 -12.86
CA ALA A 178 12.26 -14.38 -13.09
C ALA A 178 12.48 -15.43 -11.98
N ARG A 179 13.72 -15.57 -11.48
CA ARG A 179 14.01 -16.49 -10.36
C ARG A 179 13.40 -16.01 -9.05
N ILE A 180 13.43 -14.71 -8.79
CA ILE A 180 12.87 -14.12 -7.58
C ILE A 180 11.34 -14.17 -7.61
N ARG A 181 10.73 -13.88 -8.76
CA ARG A 181 9.28 -14.02 -8.97
C ARG A 181 8.79 -15.43 -8.61
N LYS A 182 9.48 -16.48 -9.10
CA LYS A 182 9.17 -17.86 -8.72
C LYS A 182 9.25 -18.14 -7.21
N ARG A 183 10.15 -17.45 -6.49
CA ARG A 183 10.23 -17.55 -5.02
C ARG A 183 9.06 -16.84 -4.35
N ILE A 184 8.67 -15.68 -4.86
CA ILE A 184 7.48 -14.96 -4.38
C ILE A 184 6.25 -15.84 -4.59
N GLU A 185 6.03 -16.37 -5.80
CA GLU A 185 4.94 -17.31 -6.14
C GLU A 185 4.93 -18.54 -5.22
N PHE A 186 6.09 -19.10 -4.92
CA PHE A 186 6.18 -20.22 -3.98
C PHE A 186 5.80 -19.84 -2.55
N LEU A 187 6.22 -18.66 -2.08
CA LEU A 187 5.89 -18.17 -0.74
C LEU A 187 4.41 -17.78 -0.62
N SER A 188 3.79 -17.35 -1.71
CA SER A 188 2.39 -16.94 -1.75
C SER A 188 1.42 -18.07 -2.12
N LEU A 189 1.91 -19.25 -2.52
CA LEU A 189 1.09 -20.39 -2.93
C LEU A 189 -0.13 -20.67 -2.02
N PRO A 190 -0.04 -20.58 -0.67
CA PRO A 190 -1.18 -20.85 0.19
C PRO A 190 -2.24 -19.73 0.25
N PHE A 191 -2.04 -18.59 -0.42
CA PHE A 191 -2.95 -17.44 -0.38
C PHE A 191 -4.10 -17.58 -1.40
N GLU A 192 -4.84 -18.68 -1.32
CA GLU A 192 -5.89 -19.02 -2.29
C GLU A 192 -6.98 -17.96 -2.40
N ARG A 193 -7.48 -17.45 -1.26
CA ARG A 193 -8.54 -16.42 -1.25
C ARG A 193 -8.00 -15.11 -1.81
N PHE A 194 -6.77 -14.75 -1.48
CA PHE A 194 -6.13 -13.57 -2.06
C PHE A 194 -5.99 -13.69 -3.57
N HIS A 195 -5.53 -14.82 -4.12
CA HIS A 195 -5.38 -14.99 -5.56
C HIS A 195 -6.72 -14.89 -6.31
N LEU A 196 -7.80 -15.44 -5.74
CA LEU A 196 -9.16 -15.28 -6.28
C LEU A 196 -9.59 -13.81 -6.26
N ALA A 197 -9.42 -13.12 -5.13
CA ALA A 197 -9.77 -11.71 -5.03
C ALA A 197 -8.92 -10.82 -5.95
N LEU A 198 -7.65 -11.17 -6.16
CA LEU A 198 -6.73 -10.49 -7.07
C LEU A 198 -7.20 -10.61 -8.51
N HIS A 199 -7.63 -11.80 -8.93
CA HIS A 199 -8.19 -12.00 -10.26
C HIS A 199 -9.38 -11.06 -10.53
N ASP A 200 -10.37 -11.05 -9.63
CA ASP A 200 -11.54 -10.17 -9.74
C ASP A 200 -11.17 -8.69 -9.76
N PHE A 201 -10.17 -8.30 -8.96
CA PHE A 201 -9.66 -6.92 -8.94
C PHE A 201 -9.04 -6.53 -10.29
N MET A 202 -8.26 -7.43 -10.88
CA MET A 202 -7.57 -7.21 -12.14
C MET A 202 -8.56 -7.13 -13.31
N GLU A 203 -9.59 -7.97 -13.34
CA GLU A 203 -10.67 -7.91 -14.34
C GLU A 203 -11.46 -6.60 -14.27
N LYS A 204 -11.83 -6.16 -13.06
CA LYS A 204 -12.51 -4.88 -12.88
C LYS A 204 -11.64 -3.71 -13.34
N ARG A 205 -10.33 -3.79 -13.11
CA ARG A 205 -9.39 -2.77 -13.55
C ARG A 205 -9.28 -2.72 -15.07
N SER A 206 -9.19 -3.85 -15.76
CA SER A 206 -9.15 -3.88 -17.22
C SER A 206 -10.45 -3.33 -17.85
N ALA A 207 -11.60 -3.66 -17.27
CA ALA A 207 -12.89 -3.12 -17.75
C ALA A 207 -12.96 -1.58 -17.64
N LEU A 208 -12.43 -1.01 -16.55
CA LEU A 208 -12.40 0.45 -16.34
C LEU A 208 -11.40 1.18 -17.26
N THR A 209 -10.33 0.52 -17.72
CA THR A 209 -9.43 1.08 -18.73
C THR A 209 -10.08 1.09 -20.11
N ASP A 210 -10.78 0.01 -20.48
CA ASP A 210 -11.44 -0.09 -21.79
C ASP A 210 -12.60 0.93 -21.96
N GLU A 211 -13.35 1.21 -20.89
CA GLU A 211 -14.41 2.24 -20.91
C GLU A 211 -13.85 3.66 -21.10
N LYS A 212 -12.67 3.98 -20.55
CA LYS A 212 -12.07 5.32 -20.70
C LYS A 212 -11.56 5.57 -22.12
N ASP A 213 -11.05 4.53 -22.77
CA ASP A 213 -10.56 4.62 -24.14
C ASP A 213 -11.71 4.66 -25.16
N GLY A 214 -12.85 4.02 -24.86
CA GLY A 214 -14.06 4.05 -25.69
C GLY A 214 -14.89 5.34 -25.65
N LEU A 215 -14.70 6.19 -24.62
CA LEU A 215 -15.37 7.50 -24.48
C LEU A 215 -14.55 8.67 -25.04
N SER A 216 -13.34 8.40 -25.55
CA SER A 216 -12.44 9.40 -26.13
C SER A 216 -12.36 9.33 -27.67
N SER A 217 -13.26 8.57 -28.32
CA SER A 217 -13.34 8.38 -29.78
C SER A 217 -14.52 9.09 -30.42
#